data_AF-A0A1G2EPB4-F1
#
_entry.id   AF-A0A1G2EPB4-F1
#
_cell.length_a   1.000
_cell.length_b   1.000
_cell.length_c   1.000
_cell.angle_alpha   90.00
_cell.angle_beta   90.00
_cell.angle_gamma   90.00
#
_symmetry.space_group_name_H-M   'P 1'
#
loop_
_entity.id
_entity.type
_entity.pdbx_description
1 polymer ?
#
loop_
_entity_poly.entity_id
_entity_poly.type
_entity_poly.pdbx_seq_one_letter_code
_entity_poly.pdbx_strand_id
1 'polypeptide(L)'
;MIIVSACLAGIPCNYAGEATPDERVITLIKDGLAFPVCPEVLGGLPIPRSRTRIVEGDGYAVLDRKKGLLTADGRDVAKQFLRGAELTLKVLRLLGIDTVILKQDSPSCGCGRTLGGLFEPTRIKGDGVATALLKKEGVAVYPEETLADDKFFESLKVKHSKNKKELVLISMCGLGIPCQYRARSFSRKSFIAKLKEKYTLCPLCPEQLGGMPTPRVACRLERGRVIGKDGKDYTQPYRSGASLVLDFAKMVGIKRAYLKKGSPSCGVGGIMRKMLEEAGITVHLL
;
A
#
# COMPACT_ATOMS: atom_id res chain seq x y z
N MET A 1 5.84 14.44 -3.22
CA MET A 1 5.47 13.12 -2.64
C MET A 1 5.59 12.07 -3.73
N ILE A 2 6.08 10.89 -3.37
CA ILE A 2 6.35 9.72 -4.21
C ILE A 2 5.62 8.53 -3.59
N ILE A 3 5.08 7.61 -4.41
CA ILE A 3 4.66 6.30 -3.91
C ILE A 3 5.78 5.29 -4.13
N VAL A 4 6.11 4.54 -3.09
CA VAL A 4 7.13 3.49 -3.17
C VAL A 4 6.53 2.12 -2.88
N SER A 5 7.11 1.05 -3.46
CA SER A 5 6.72 -0.32 -3.08
C SER A 5 6.93 -0.53 -1.58
N ALA A 6 5.88 -0.96 -0.87
CA ALA A 6 5.90 -1.03 0.58
C ALA A 6 6.98 -1.98 1.14
N CYS A 7 7.33 -3.05 0.43
CA CYS A 7 8.41 -3.95 0.83
C CYS A 7 9.78 -3.27 0.86
N LEU A 8 10.03 -2.29 -0.02
CA LEU A 8 11.24 -1.46 -0.04
C LEU A 8 11.30 -0.49 1.15
N ALA A 9 10.14 -0.10 1.66
CA ALA A 9 10.03 0.75 2.85
C ALA A 9 10.13 -0.05 4.18
N GLY A 10 10.50 -1.32 4.13
CA GLY A 10 10.63 -2.18 5.31
C GLY A 10 9.32 -2.81 5.79
N ILE A 11 8.20 -2.67 5.05
CA ILE A 11 6.94 -3.30 5.43
C ILE A 11 6.94 -4.78 4.99
N PRO A 12 6.69 -5.74 5.91
CA PRO A 12 6.73 -7.16 5.62
C PRO A 12 5.50 -7.63 4.83
N CYS A 13 5.44 -7.28 3.55
CA CYS A 13 4.25 -7.43 2.70
C CYS A 13 4.49 -8.16 1.39
N ASN A 14 5.69 -8.72 1.19
CA ASN A 14 5.93 -9.63 0.07
C ASN A 14 5.07 -10.91 0.22
N TYR A 15 5.16 -11.83 -0.73
CA TYR A 15 4.35 -13.05 -0.71
C TYR A 15 4.65 -13.93 0.52
N ALA A 16 5.87 -13.93 1.02
CA ALA A 16 6.31 -14.67 2.20
C ALA A 16 6.01 -13.98 3.54
N GLY A 17 5.54 -12.72 3.52
CA GLY A 17 5.36 -11.92 4.73
C GLY A 17 6.67 -11.33 5.26
N GLU A 18 7.60 -11.02 4.34
CA GLU A 18 8.89 -10.40 4.64
C GLU A 18 9.02 -9.05 3.91
N ALA A 19 10.02 -8.28 4.32
CA ALA A 19 10.39 -7.01 3.69
C ALA A 19 11.63 -7.20 2.80
N THR A 20 11.86 -6.25 1.90
CA THR A 20 13.09 -6.18 1.10
C THR A 20 13.56 -4.72 1.12
N PRO A 21 14.02 -4.24 2.28
CA PRO A 21 14.27 -2.82 2.49
C PRO A 21 15.35 -2.29 1.55
N ASP A 22 15.14 -1.08 1.05
CA ASP A 22 16.14 -0.30 0.32
C ASP A 22 16.44 0.99 1.09
N GLU A 23 17.72 1.26 1.36
CA GLU A 23 18.14 2.38 2.21
C GLU A 23 17.79 3.75 1.63
N ARG A 24 17.82 3.89 0.30
CA ARG A 24 17.47 5.14 -0.38
C ARG A 24 15.96 5.35 -0.35
N VAL A 25 15.17 4.29 -0.50
CA VAL A 25 13.72 4.35 -0.27
C VAL A 25 13.41 4.73 1.18
N ILE A 26 14.07 4.12 2.17
CA ILE A 26 13.89 4.48 3.58
C ILE A 26 14.27 5.95 3.83
N THR A 27 15.32 6.44 3.17
CA THR A 27 15.71 7.86 3.24
C THR A 27 14.61 8.77 2.69
N LEU A 28 14.03 8.45 1.53
CA LEU A 28 12.89 9.21 0.98
C LEU A 28 11.68 9.22 1.93
N ILE A 29 11.42 8.11 2.64
CA ILE A 29 10.36 8.03 3.66
C ILE A 29 10.67 8.96 4.84
N LYS A 30 11.86 8.84 5.44
CA LYS A 30 12.30 9.67 6.58
C LYS A 30 12.29 11.16 6.23
N ASP A 31 12.70 11.50 5.02
CA ASP A 31 12.65 12.86 4.47
C ASP A 31 11.21 13.32 4.18
N GLY A 32 10.19 12.50 4.45
CA GLY A 32 8.78 12.78 4.22
C GLY A 32 8.44 13.04 2.75
N LEU A 33 9.24 12.48 1.83
CA LEU A 33 9.09 12.62 0.38
C LEU A 33 8.36 11.43 -0.24
N ALA A 34 8.25 10.32 0.46
CA ALA A 34 7.59 9.12 0.02
C ALA A 34 6.58 8.56 1.04
N PHE A 35 5.66 7.71 0.57
CA PHE A 35 4.93 6.79 1.44
C PHE A 35 4.70 5.42 0.76
N PRO A 36 4.52 4.34 1.54
CA PRO A 36 4.51 2.99 1.01
C PRO A 36 3.14 2.52 0.51
N VAL A 37 3.12 1.82 -0.64
CA VAL A 37 1.95 1.09 -1.16
C VAL A 37 2.38 -0.29 -1.68
N CYS A 38 1.59 -1.33 -1.38
CA CYS A 38 1.71 -2.65 -2.00
C CYS A 38 0.46 -2.89 -2.87
N PRO A 39 0.57 -2.90 -4.22
CA PRO A 39 -0.60 -3.08 -5.07
C PRO A 39 -1.33 -4.41 -4.81
N GLU A 40 -0.59 -5.51 -4.56
CA GLU A 40 -1.17 -6.83 -4.30
C GLU A 40 -2.06 -6.85 -3.05
N VAL A 41 -1.56 -6.27 -1.95
CA VAL A 41 -2.29 -6.15 -0.68
C VAL A 41 -3.48 -5.19 -0.84
N LEU A 42 -3.27 -4.07 -1.53
CA LEU A 42 -4.32 -3.09 -1.83
C LEU A 42 -5.44 -3.72 -2.68
N GLY A 43 -5.08 -4.60 -3.61
CA GLY A 43 -5.98 -5.43 -4.42
C GLY A 43 -6.78 -6.46 -3.63
N GLY A 44 -6.35 -6.74 -2.40
CA GLY A 44 -7.06 -7.56 -1.41
C GLY A 44 -6.43 -8.91 -1.14
N LEU A 45 -5.23 -9.19 -1.64
CA LEU A 45 -4.48 -10.41 -1.28
C LEU A 45 -3.99 -10.32 0.18
N PRO A 46 -3.95 -11.45 0.90
CA PRO A 46 -3.46 -11.49 2.28
C PRO A 46 -1.93 -11.41 2.35
N ILE A 47 -1.42 -11.36 3.59
CA ILE A 47 -0.01 -11.58 3.91
C ILE A 47 0.04 -12.68 4.99
N PRO A 48 0.80 -13.77 4.78
CA PRO A 48 1.45 -14.19 3.53
C PRO A 48 0.43 -14.63 2.46
N ARG A 49 0.92 -14.92 1.25
CA ARG A 49 0.14 -15.40 0.10
C ARG A 49 0.99 -16.27 -0.83
N SER A 50 0.34 -17.07 -1.67
CA SER A 50 1.05 -17.88 -2.68
C SER A 50 1.85 -17.01 -3.64
N ARG A 51 3.07 -17.43 -3.95
CA ARG A 51 3.88 -16.81 -5.02
C ARG A 51 3.11 -16.89 -6.33
N THR A 52 3.11 -15.79 -7.07
CA THR A 52 2.35 -15.62 -8.31
C THR A 52 3.30 -15.28 -9.46
N ARG A 53 2.98 -15.70 -10.69
CA ARG A 53 3.73 -15.37 -11.91
C ARG A 53 2.79 -15.06 -13.07
N ILE A 54 3.26 -14.23 -14.00
CA ILE A 54 2.57 -13.98 -15.27
C ILE A 54 2.83 -15.17 -16.21
N VAL A 55 1.77 -15.83 -16.66
CA VAL A 55 1.90 -17.10 -17.40
C VAL A 55 2.39 -16.88 -18.83
N GLU A 56 1.82 -15.88 -19.51
CA GLU A 56 2.11 -15.55 -20.90
C GLU A 56 2.19 -14.02 -21.06
N GLY A 57 3.23 -13.55 -21.73
CA GLY A 57 3.47 -12.11 -21.92
C GLY A 57 3.87 -11.42 -20.62
N ASP A 58 3.46 -10.17 -20.46
CA ASP A 58 3.79 -9.33 -19.29
C ASP A 58 2.53 -8.64 -18.73
N GLY A 59 2.73 -7.60 -17.92
CA GLY A 59 1.64 -6.85 -17.30
C GLY A 59 0.65 -6.25 -18.30
N TYR A 60 1.08 -5.88 -19.51
CA TYR A 60 0.16 -5.39 -20.55
C TYR A 60 -0.75 -6.51 -21.05
N ALA A 61 -0.20 -7.72 -21.26
CA ALA A 61 -1.00 -8.88 -21.67
C ALA A 61 -2.07 -9.22 -20.62
N VAL A 62 -1.76 -9.10 -19.33
CA VAL A 62 -2.73 -9.31 -18.25
C VAL A 62 -3.80 -8.22 -18.23
N LEU A 63 -3.45 -6.95 -18.49
CA LEU A 63 -4.41 -5.84 -18.58
C LEU A 63 -5.42 -6.08 -19.70
N ASP A 64 -4.96 -6.54 -20.86
CA ASP A 64 -5.82 -6.78 -22.03
C ASP A 64 -6.71 -8.01 -21.84
N ARG A 65 -6.12 -9.13 -21.40
CA ARG A 65 -6.82 -10.41 -21.28
C ARG A 65 -7.64 -10.56 -20.00
N LYS A 66 -7.34 -9.74 -18.98
CA LYS A 66 -7.90 -9.79 -17.63
C LYS A 66 -7.73 -11.14 -16.91
N LYS A 67 -6.68 -11.90 -17.26
CA LYS A 67 -6.34 -13.24 -16.73
C LYS A 67 -4.83 -13.50 -16.89
N GLY A 68 -4.35 -14.63 -16.40
CA GLY A 68 -2.99 -15.09 -16.67
C GLY A 68 -1.97 -14.72 -15.60
N LEU A 69 -2.44 -14.56 -14.36
CA LEU A 69 -1.59 -14.50 -13.17
C LEU A 69 -1.90 -15.71 -12.30
N LEU A 70 -1.03 -16.72 -12.34
CA LEU A 70 -1.25 -17.95 -11.61
C LEU A 70 -0.39 -18.00 -10.36
N THR A 71 -1.00 -18.46 -9.27
CA THR A 71 -0.29 -18.89 -8.08
C THR A 71 0.46 -20.20 -8.33
N ALA A 72 1.38 -20.57 -7.43
CA ALA A 72 2.08 -21.85 -7.49
C ALA A 72 1.14 -23.08 -7.51
N ASP A 73 -0.05 -22.96 -6.90
CA ASP A 73 -1.11 -23.98 -6.89
C ASP A 73 -2.13 -23.81 -8.05
N GLY A 74 -1.81 -23.01 -9.07
CA GLY A 74 -2.59 -22.91 -10.31
C GLY A 74 -3.86 -22.06 -10.25
N ARG A 75 -4.09 -21.31 -9.17
CA ARG A 75 -5.23 -20.38 -9.07
C ARG A 75 -4.94 -19.08 -9.81
N ASP A 76 -5.89 -18.61 -10.62
CA ASP A 76 -5.81 -17.30 -11.25
C ASP A 76 -6.18 -16.18 -10.26
N VAL A 77 -5.24 -15.27 -10.04
CA VAL A 77 -5.37 -14.12 -9.14
C VAL A 77 -5.28 -12.78 -9.89
N ALA A 78 -5.44 -12.78 -11.22
CA ALA A 78 -5.37 -11.58 -12.04
C ALA A 78 -6.33 -10.49 -11.57
N LYS A 79 -7.53 -10.85 -11.12
CA LYS A 79 -8.54 -9.91 -10.60
C LYS A 79 -7.99 -9.05 -9.45
N GLN A 80 -7.23 -9.64 -8.53
CA GLN A 80 -6.67 -8.94 -7.38
C GLN A 80 -5.53 -8.02 -7.82
N PHE A 81 -4.67 -8.47 -8.73
CA PHE A 81 -3.57 -7.66 -9.27
C PHE A 81 -4.08 -6.45 -10.08
N LEU A 82 -5.07 -6.66 -10.95
CA LEU A 82 -5.72 -5.60 -11.73
C LEU A 82 -6.37 -4.57 -10.80
N ARG A 83 -7.14 -5.05 -9.82
CA ARG A 83 -7.72 -4.18 -8.78
C ARG A 83 -6.64 -3.42 -8.00
N GLY A 84 -5.53 -4.07 -7.67
CA GLY A 84 -4.39 -3.47 -7.00
C GLY A 84 -3.75 -2.34 -7.80
N ALA A 85 -3.55 -2.56 -9.10
CA ALA A 85 -3.06 -1.56 -10.03
C ALA A 85 -4.01 -0.36 -10.13
N GLU A 86 -5.31 -0.60 -10.34
CA GLU A 86 -6.34 0.45 -10.43
C GLU A 86 -6.43 1.28 -9.14
N LEU A 87 -6.36 0.62 -7.98
CA LEU A 87 -6.40 1.32 -6.69
C LEU A 87 -5.12 2.10 -6.41
N THR A 88 -3.97 1.61 -6.84
CA THR A 88 -2.70 2.36 -6.79
C THR A 88 -2.82 3.64 -7.62
N LEU A 89 -3.30 3.54 -8.87
CA LEU A 89 -3.57 4.68 -9.73
C LEU A 89 -4.58 5.66 -9.11
N LYS A 90 -5.64 5.13 -8.48
CA LYS A 90 -6.63 5.95 -7.77
C LYS A 90 -6.00 6.75 -6.64
N VAL A 91 -5.10 6.15 -5.85
CA VAL A 91 -4.37 6.85 -4.79
C VAL A 91 -3.48 7.95 -5.37
N LEU A 92 -2.72 7.66 -6.44
CA LEU A 92 -1.89 8.64 -7.14
C LEU A 92 -2.72 9.86 -7.57
N ARG A 93 -3.83 9.63 -8.26
CA ARG A 93 -4.75 10.69 -8.72
C ARG A 93 -5.34 11.50 -7.57
N LEU A 94 -5.82 10.82 -6.52
CA LEU A 94 -6.40 11.48 -5.35
C LEU A 94 -5.40 12.38 -4.62
N LEU A 95 -4.11 12.05 -4.67
CA LEU A 95 -3.05 12.80 -4.00
C LEU A 95 -2.27 13.73 -4.94
N GLY A 96 -2.53 13.68 -6.24
CA GLY A 96 -1.78 14.47 -7.24
C GLY A 96 -0.32 14.03 -7.35
N ILE A 97 -0.05 12.74 -7.25
CA ILE A 97 1.29 12.16 -7.33
C ILE A 97 1.50 11.59 -8.74
N ASP A 98 2.64 11.89 -9.32
CA ASP A 98 3.02 11.55 -10.70
C ASP A 98 4.20 10.56 -10.79
N THR A 99 4.82 10.24 -9.66
CA THR A 99 6.09 9.50 -9.61
C THR A 99 6.01 8.32 -8.64
N VAL A 100 6.48 7.16 -9.08
CA VAL A 100 6.56 5.94 -8.27
C VAL A 100 7.92 5.25 -8.37
N ILE A 101 8.36 4.64 -7.26
CA ILE A 101 9.52 3.73 -7.22
C ILE A 101 9.04 2.33 -6.84
N LEU A 102 9.22 1.35 -7.73
CA LEU A 102 8.60 0.04 -7.60
C LEU A 102 9.62 -1.09 -7.54
N LYS A 103 9.33 -2.12 -6.73
CA LYS A 103 10.18 -3.30 -6.54
C LYS A 103 10.32 -4.09 -7.85
N GLN A 104 11.55 -4.25 -8.31
CA GLN A 104 11.90 -5.00 -9.51
C GLN A 104 11.59 -6.49 -9.37
N ASP A 105 11.37 -7.16 -10.50
CA ASP A 105 11.07 -8.60 -10.63
C ASP A 105 9.69 -9.03 -10.11
N SER A 106 8.89 -8.14 -9.52
CA SER A 106 7.55 -8.48 -9.05
C SER A 106 6.56 -8.63 -10.21
N PRO A 107 5.63 -9.62 -10.18
CA PRO A 107 4.52 -9.73 -11.14
C PRO A 107 3.59 -8.50 -11.12
N SER A 108 3.60 -7.72 -10.04
CA SER A 108 2.88 -6.45 -9.95
C SER A 108 3.77 -5.25 -10.25
N CYS A 109 4.93 -5.18 -9.60
CA CYS A 109 5.76 -3.96 -9.50
C CYS A 109 6.97 -3.92 -10.44
N GLY A 110 7.32 -5.03 -11.10
CA GLY A 110 8.48 -5.08 -11.99
C GLY A 110 8.44 -4.02 -13.09
N CYS A 111 9.58 -3.41 -13.40
CA CYS A 111 9.72 -2.36 -14.41
C CYS A 111 10.81 -2.73 -15.42
N GLY A 112 10.40 -3.07 -16.63
CA GLY A 112 11.25 -3.61 -17.69
C GLY A 112 11.62 -5.08 -17.50
N ARG A 113 11.50 -5.62 -16.27
CA ARG A 113 11.66 -7.05 -15.96
C ARG A 113 10.66 -7.49 -14.90
N THR A 114 10.08 -8.68 -15.05
CA THR A 114 9.08 -9.23 -14.13
C THR A 114 9.19 -10.76 -14.00
N LEU A 115 8.47 -11.35 -13.03
CA LEU A 115 8.40 -12.79 -12.83
C LEU A 115 7.25 -13.37 -13.67
N GLY A 116 7.60 -14.25 -14.61
CA GLY A 116 6.65 -14.93 -15.48
C GLY A 116 7.00 -16.39 -15.72
N GLY A 117 6.43 -16.95 -16.78
CA GLY A 117 6.67 -18.32 -17.24
C GLY A 117 5.47 -19.24 -17.02
N LEU A 118 5.12 -19.99 -18.07
CA LEU A 118 4.00 -20.94 -18.07
C LEU A 118 4.32 -22.16 -17.20
N PHE A 119 5.46 -22.81 -17.46
CA PHE A 119 5.85 -24.06 -16.80
C PHE A 119 6.62 -23.80 -15.50
N GLU A 120 7.69 -22.99 -15.58
CA GLU A 120 8.57 -22.66 -14.46
C GLU A 120 8.66 -21.15 -14.21
N PRO A 121 8.78 -20.68 -12.96
CA PRO A 121 9.02 -19.28 -12.66
C PRO A 121 10.36 -18.82 -13.24
N THR A 122 10.33 -17.82 -14.10
CA THR A 122 11.52 -17.21 -14.70
C THR A 122 11.39 -15.70 -14.79
N ARG A 123 12.53 -15.00 -14.82
CA ARG A 123 12.56 -13.56 -15.09
C ARG A 123 12.37 -13.34 -16.59
N ILE A 124 11.37 -12.55 -16.95
CA ILE A 124 11.07 -12.20 -18.32
C ILE A 124 11.24 -10.68 -18.53
N LYS A 125 11.55 -10.28 -19.76
CA LYS A 125 11.50 -8.88 -20.18
C LYS A 125 10.04 -8.44 -20.23
N GLY A 126 9.72 -7.32 -19.60
CA GLY A 126 8.36 -6.80 -19.53
C GLY A 126 8.02 -6.21 -18.17
N ASP A 127 6.89 -5.50 -18.10
CA ASP A 127 6.43 -4.84 -16.88
C ASP A 127 5.55 -5.77 -16.03
N GLY A 128 5.51 -5.54 -14.72
CA GLY A 128 4.45 -6.07 -13.86
C GLY A 128 3.11 -5.36 -14.11
N VAL A 129 2.01 -5.94 -13.64
CA VAL A 129 0.65 -5.44 -13.92
C VAL A 129 0.42 -3.99 -13.47
N ALA A 130 0.89 -3.63 -12.26
CA ALA A 130 0.74 -2.26 -11.77
C ALA A 130 1.63 -1.31 -12.57
N THR A 131 2.88 -1.68 -12.83
CA THR A 131 3.79 -0.87 -13.66
C THR A 131 3.21 -0.60 -15.04
N ALA A 132 2.70 -1.63 -15.72
CA ALA A 132 2.11 -1.52 -17.05
C ALA A 132 0.93 -0.53 -17.06
N LEU A 133 0.02 -0.63 -16.09
CA LEU A 133 -1.11 0.30 -15.99
C LEU A 133 -0.65 1.73 -15.70
N LEU A 134 0.28 1.89 -14.76
CA LEU A 134 0.75 3.21 -14.35
C LEU A 134 1.47 3.94 -15.49
N LYS A 135 2.32 3.23 -16.25
CA LYS A 135 2.97 3.78 -17.45
C LYS A 135 1.95 4.16 -18.53
N LYS A 136 0.96 3.30 -18.79
CA LYS A 136 -0.13 3.58 -19.74
C LYS A 136 -0.90 4.86 -19.40
N GLU A 137 -0.97 5.20 -18.13
CA GLU A 137 -1.67 6.38 -17.59
C GLU A 137 -0.75 7.59 -17.38
N GLY A 138 0.49 7.53 -17.90
CA GLY A 138 1.44 8.65 -17.90
C GLY A 138 2.16 8.90 -16.57
N VAL A 139 2.14 7.94 -15.64
CA VAL A 139 2.91 8.01 -14.39
C VAL A 139 4.38 7.72 -14.66
N ALA A 140 5.28 8.50 -14.06
CA ALA A 140 6.70 8.23 -14.08
C ALA A 140 7.03 7.05 -13.15
N VAL A 141 7.31 5.88 -13.73
CA VAL A 141 7.59 4.63 -13.00
C VAL A 141 9.06 4.27 -13.11
N TYR A 142 9.75 4.16 -11.98
CA TYR A 142 11.15 3.74 -11.91
C TYR A 142 11.30 2.49 -11.05
N PRO A 143 12.19 1.55 -11.43
CA PRO A 143 12.62 0.49 -10.52
C PRO A 143 13.52 1.05 -9.40
N GLU A 144 13.66 0.34 -8.28
CA GLU A 144 14.50 0.77 -7.16
C GLU A 144 15.97 0.96 -7.57
N GLU A 145 16.46 0.19 -8.53
CA GLU A 145 17.85 0.27 -8.98
C GLU A 145 18.19 1.63 -9.60
N THR A 146 17.21 2.39 -10.11
CA THR A 146 17.43 3.75 -10.62
C THR A 146 17.89 4.71 -9.52
N LEU A 147 17.57 4.43 -8.25
CA LEU A 147 18.04 5.25 -7.13
C LEU A 147 19.55 5.14 -6.91
N ALA A 148 20.23 4.14 -7.51
CA ALA A 148 21.68 3.99 -7.39
C ALA A 148 22.48 5.10 -8.10
N ASP A 149 21.88 5.81 -9.05
CA ASP A 149 22.47 7.01 -9.64
C ASP A 149 22.23 8.21 -8.71
N ASP A 150 23.32 8.70 -8.09
CA ASP A 150 23.25 9.80 -7.13
C ASP A 150 22.74 11.11 -7.76
N LYS A 151 23.01 11.37 -9.04
CA LYS A 151 22.47 12.56 -9.73
C LYS A 151 20.97 12.44 -9.87
N PHE A 152 20.47 11.26 -10.25
CA PHE A 152 19.04 11.00 -10.31
C PHE A 152 18.40 11.13 -8.92
N PHE A 153 18.98 10.49 -7.90
CA PHE A 153 18.46 10.49 -6.54
C PHE A 153 18.35 11.91 -5.97
N GLU A 154 19.40 12.73 -6.09
CA GLU A 154 19.37 14.12 -5.61
C GLU A 154 18.38 14.98 -6.41
N SER A 155 18.31 14.80 -7.73
CA SER A 155 17.31 15.51 -8.55
C SER A 155 15.87 15.19 -8.13
N LEU A 156 15.61 13.92 -7.78
CA LEU A 156 14.31 13.44 -7.31
C LEU A 156 13.97 14.06 -5.96
N LYS A 157 14.92 14.11 -5.02
CA LYS A 157 14.74 14.76 -3.72
C LYS A 157 14.43 16.24 -3.88
N VAL A 158 15.19 16.96 -4.71
CA VAL A 158 14.97 18.39 -4.98
C VAL A 158 13.58 18.61 -5.60
N LYS A 159 13.18 17.82 -6.60
CA LYS A 159 11.86 17.91 -7.24
C LYS A 159 10.74 17.80 -6.21
N HIS A 160 10.81 16.81 -5.31
CA HIS A 160 9.71 16.48 -4.41
C HIS A 160 9.75 17.16 -3.04
N SER A 161 10.83 17.86 -2.70
CA SER A 161 10.93 18.69 -1.49
C SER A 161 10.25 20.06 -1.63
N LYS A 162 10.01 20.51 -2.86
CA LYS A 162 9.34 21.79 -3.12
C LYS A 162 7.92 21.79 -2.54
N ASN A 163 7.57 22.86 -1.82
CA ASN A 163 6.24 23.09 -1.23
C ASN A 163 5.76 21.95 -0.31
N LYS A 164 6.69 21.30 0.41
CA LYS A 164 6.36 20.21 1.34
C LYS A 164 5.46 20.72 2.46
N LYS A 165 4.28 20.10 2.59
CA LYS A 165 3.34 20.31 3.69
C LYS A 165 3.56 19.28 4.79
N GLU A 166 3.11 19.58 6.00
CA GLU A 166 3.07 18.62 7.11
C GLU A 166 2.32 17.34 6.69
N LEU A 167 2.85 16.19 7.09
CA LEU A 167 2.24 14.89 6.85
C LEU A 167 1.19 14.58 7.91
N VAL A 168 0.03 14.09 7.48
CA VAL A 168 -1.00 13.59 8.38
C VAL A 168 -1.43 12.20 7.97
N LEU A 169 -1.64 11.32 8.95
CA LEU A 169 -2.19 10.00 8.71
C LEU A 169 -3.69 10.14 8.39
N ILE A 170 -4.17 9.38 7.41
CA ILE A 170 -5.62 9.26 7.17
C ILE A 170 -6.00 7.80 6.97
N SER A 171 -7.15 7.40 7.50
CA SER A 171 -7.74 6.11 7.15
C SER A 171 -7.96 6.04 5.64
N MET A 172 -7.29 5.10 4.97
CA MET A 172 -7.34 4.95 3.52
C MET A 172 -8.78 4.80 3.00
N CYS A 173 -9.65 4.11 3.74
CA CYS A 173 -11.07 3.99 3.40
C CYS A 173 -11.86 5.30 3.43
N GLY A 174 -11.36 6.34 4.11
CA GLY A 174 -11.90 7.69 4.11
C GLY A 174 -11.55 8.47 2.84
N LEU A 175 -10.48 8.11 2.13
CA LEU A 175 -10.16 8.65 0.80
C LEU A 175 -11.00 8.04 -0.33
N GLY A 176 -11.98 7.18 -0.02
CA GLY A 176 -12.74 6.47 -1.05
C GLY A 176 -12.03 5.22 -1.59
N ILE A 177 -10.99 4.72 -0.91
CA ILE A 177 -10.34 3.46 -1.28
C ILE A 177 -11.10 2.28 -0.64
N PRO A 178 -11.56 1.28 -1.40
CA PRO A 178 -12.45 0.22 -0.93
C PRO A 178 -11.74 -0.87 -0.10
N CYS A 179 -11.07 -0.49 0.99
CA CYS A 179 -10.32 -1.38 1.87
C CYS A 179 -11.06 -1.85 3.13
N GLN A 180 -12.32 -1.44 3.33
CA GLN A 180 -13.12 -1.97 4.46
C GLN A 180 -13.38 -3.47 4.28
N TYR A 181 -13.80 -4.14 5.36
CA TYR A 181 -14.01 -5.60 5.36
C TYR A 181 -14.96 -6.11 4.27
N ARG A 182 -15.94 -5.31 3.81
CA ARG A 182 -16.82 -5.65 2.67
C ARG A 182 -16.35 -5.09 1.32
N ALA A 183 -15.07 -4.75 1.18
CA ALA A 183 -14.54 -4.04 0.02
C ALA A 183 -15.29 -2.72 -0.28
N ARG A 184 -15.67 -1.99 0.77
CA ARG A 184 -16.35 -0.68 0.67
C ARG A 184 -15.42 0.45 1.11
N SER A 185 -15.82 1.67 0.79
CA SER A 185 -15.18 2.89 1.24
C SER A 185 -16.23 3.92 1.64
N PHE A 186 -15.78 5.03 2.19
CA PHE A 186 -16.58 6.24 2.33
C PHE A 186 -15.70 7.42 1.91
N SER A 187 -16.29 8.56 1.62
CA SER A 187 -15.50 9.76 1.32
C SER A 187 -16.21 10.99 1.84
N ARG A 188 -15.46 11.83 2.55
CA ARG A 188 -15.87 13.20 2.87
C ARG A 188 -15.15 14.16 1.96
N LYS A 189 -15.55 14.19 0.68
CA LYS A 189 -14.86 14.91 -0.40
C LYS A 189 -14.50 16.36 0.00
N SER A 190 -15.45 17.10 0.55
CA SER A 190 -15.25 18.49 0.98
C SER A 190 -14.23 18.62 2.12
N PHE A 191 -14.28 17.73 3.11
CA PHE A 191 -13.32 17.72 4.21
C PHE A 191 -11.91 17.34 3.74
N ILE A 192 -11.80 16.35 2.86
CA ILE A 192 -10.52 15.90 2.30
C ILE A 192 -9.90 16.98 1.44
N ALA A 193 -10.69 17.70 0.64
CA ALA A 193 -10.22 18.85 -0.12
C ALA A 193 -9.58 19.90 0.80
N LYS A 194 -10.27 20.28 1.87
CA LYS A 194 -9.76 21.21 2.89
C LYS A 194 -8.50 20.69 3.60
N LEU A 195 -8.41 19.39 3.87
CA LEU A 195 -7.19 18.81 4.45
C LEU A 195 -6.01 18.90 3.48
N LYS A 196 -6.20 18.60 2.19
CA LYS A 196 -5.14 18.66 1.16
C LYS A 196 -4.59 20.07 0.95
N GLU A 197 -5.36 21.10 1.24
CA GLU A 197 -4.88 22.49 1.23
C GLU A 197 -3.77 22.71 2.26
N LYS A 198 -3.85 22.05 3.41
CA LYS A 198 -2.92 22.26 4.55
C LYS A 198 -1.88 21.15 4.72
N TYR A 199 -2.20 19.94 4.31
CA TYR A 199 -1.44 18.74 4.64
C TYR A 199 -1.19 17.87 3.42
N THR A 200 -0.11 17.09 3.51
CA THR A 200 0.08 15.92 2.65
C THR A 200 -0.53 14.71 3.35
N LEU A 201 -1.46 14.03 2.68
CA LEU A 201 -2.19 12.91 3.29
C LEU A 201 -1.45 11.60 3.06
N CYS A 202 -1.23 10.84 4.13
CA CYS A 202 -0.66 9.49 4.10
C CYS A 202 -1.77 8.45 4.35
N PRO A 203 -2.38 7.88 3.30
CA PRO A 203 -3.45 6.90 3.47
C PRO A 203 -2.91 5.53 3.82
N LEU A 204 -3.26 5.01 5.00
CA LEU A 204 -2.92 3.64 5.40
C LEU A 204 -4.17 2.89 5.91
N CYS A 205 -4.12 1.56 5.81
CA CYS A 205 -5.13 0.67 6.37
C CYS A 205 -4.42 -0.35 7.27
N PRO A 206 -4.55 -0.25 8.60
CA PRO A 206 -3.84 -1.14 9.51
C PRO A 206 -4.22 -2.61 9.27
N GLU A 207 -5.50 -2.90 9.00
CA GLU A 207 -5.97 -4.27 8.79
C GLU A 207 -5.30 -4.92 7.55
N GLN A 208 -5.14 -4.19 6.44
CA GLN A 208 -4.43 -4.69 5.26
C GLN A 208 -2.93 -4.82 5.49
N LEU A 209 -2.31 -3.83 6.15
CA LEU A 209 -0.88 -3.88 6.49
C LEU A 209 -0.56 -5.04 7.44
N GLY A 210 -1.50 -5.39 8.30
CA GLY A 210 -1.44 -6.56 9.17
C GLY A 210 -1.71 -7.90 8.46
N GLY A 211 -1.95 -7.89 7.15
CA GLY A 211 -2.11 -9.10 6.33
C GLY A 211 -3.55 -9.55 6.11
N MET A 212 -4.55 -8.81 6.59
CA MET A 212 -5.95 -9.19 6.35
C MET A 212 -6.36 -8.94 4.89
N PRO A 213 -7.08 -9.88 4.25
CA PRO A 213 -7.52 -9.72 2.87
C PRO A 213 -8.62 -8.65 2.74
N THR A 214 -9.00 -8.34 1.51
CA THR A 214 -10.18 -7.51 1.21
C THR A 214 -11.00 -8.11 0.08
N PRO A 215 -12.23 -8.63 0.34
CA PRO A 215 -12.96 -8.59 1.61
C PRO A 215 -12.38 -9.53 2.69
N ARG A 216 -12.86 -9.38 3.92
CA ARG A 216 -12.51 -10.19 5.09
C ARG A 216 -13.69 -10.32 6.05
N VAL A 217 -13.58 -11.22 7.01
CA VAL A 217 -14.59 -11.39 8.07
C VAL A 217 -14.74 -10.09 8.87
N ALA A 218 -15.96 -9.80 9.31
CA ALA A 218 -16.21 -8.70 10.23
C ALA A 218 -15.68 -9.05 11.62
N CYS A 219 -14.89 -8.16 12.22
CA CYS A 219 -14.37 -8.35 13.57
C CYS A 219 -14.88 -7.26 14.52
N ARG A 220 -14.84 -7.55 15.82
CA ARG A 220 -15.15 -6.63 16.91
C ARG A 220 -14.11 -6.74 18.02
N LEU A 221 -13.90 -5.66 18.76
CA LEU A 221 -12.98 -5.62 19.89
C LEU A 221 -13.71 -6.09 21.15
N GLU A 222 -13.17 -7.11 21.82
CA GLU A 222 -13.68 -7.68 23.07
C GLU A 222 -12.53 -7.85 24.07
N ARG A 223 -12.55 -7.09 25.17
CA ARG A 223 -11.58 -7.23 26.27
C ARG A 223 -10.11 -7.26 25.78
N GLY A 224 -9.77 -6.40 24.82
CA GLY A 224 -8.40 -6.30 24.27
C GLY A 224 -8.05 -7.31 23.18
N ARG A 225 -8.99 -8.19 22.79
CA ARG A 225 -8.88 -9.13 21.67
C ARG A 225 -9.79 -8.72 20.51
N VAL A 226 -9.44 -9.11 19.29
CA VAL A 226 -10.24 -8.85 18.09
C VAL A 226 -10.88 -10.15 17.63
N ILE A 227 -12.19 -10.29 17.82
CA ILE A 227 -12.93 -11.53 17.54
C ILE A 227 -13.72 -11.38 16.25
N GLY A 228 -13.55 -12.32 15.33
CA GLY A 228 -14.30 -12.41 14.08
C GLY A 228 -15.72 -12.94 14.30
N LYS A 229 -16.63 -12.65 13.37
CA LYS A 229 -17.98 -13.23 13.37
C LYS A 229 -18.01 -14.75 13.24
N ASP A 230 -16.92 -15.34 12.76
CA ASP A 230 -16.69 -16.79 12.70
C ASP A 230 -16.14 -17.36 14.02
N GLY A 231 -16.01 -16.53 15.07
CA GLY A 231 -15.52 -16.93 16.38
C GLY A 231 -14.00 -17.01 16.51
N LYS A 232 -13.24 -16.77 15.43
CA LYS A 232 -11.78 -16.83 15.46
C LYS A 232 -11.17 -15.55 16.02
N ASP A 233 -9.98 -15.70 16.60
CA ASP A 233 -9.19 -14.58 17.11
C ASP A 233 -8.31 -13.99 16.00
N TYR A 234 -8.50 -12.70 15.72
CA TYR A 234 -7.78 -11.89 14.74
C TYR A 234 -6.94 -10.78 15.40
N THR A 235 -6.62 -10.91 16.69
CA THR A 235 -5.89 -9.88 17.44
C THR A 235 -4.54 -9.58 16.81
N GLN A 236 -3.81 -10.62 16.40
CA GLN A 236 -2.45 -10.47 15.89
C GLN A 236 -2.36 -9.59 14.63
N PRO A 237 -3.09 -9.85 13.53
CA PRO A 237 -3.02 -8.99 12.35
C PRO A 237 -3.44 -7.53 12.66
N TYR A 238 -4.40 -7.32 13.57
CA TYR A 238 -4.80 -5.97 13.97
C TYR A 238 -3.70 -5.23 14.76
N ARG A 239 -2.97 -5.93 15.64
CA ARG A 239 -1.84 -5.37 16.39
C ARG A 239 -0.63 -5.12 15.51
N SER A 240 -0.23 -6.09 14.68
CA SER A 240 0.90 -5.94 13.76
C SER A 240 0.66 -4.79 12.79
N GLY A 241 -0.53 -4.71 12.21
CA GLY A 241 -0.92 -3.62 11.32
C GLY A 241 -0.91 -2.26 12.00
N ALA A 242 -1.36 -2.18 13.26
CA ALA A 242 -1.30 -0.95 14.05
C ALA A 242 0.15 -0.54 14.38
N SER A 243 1.02 -1.50 14.70
CA SER A 243 2.45 -1.25 14.95
C SER A 243 3.12 -0.66 13.71
N LEU A 244 2.92 -1.29 12.54
CA LEU A 244 3.50 -0.79 11.28
C LEU A 244 3.07 0.64 10.96
N VAL A 245 1.81 1.00 11.22
CA VAL A 245 1.33 2.37 11.05
C VAL A 245 1.99 3.33 12.05
N LEU A 246 2.13 2.91 13.31
CA LEU A 246 2.79 3.71 14.33
C LEU A 246 4.27 3.93 14.02
N ASP A 247 4.97 2.89 13.57
CA ASP A 247 6.39 2.95 13.21
C ASP A 247 6.61 3.90 12.03
N PHE A 248 5.76 3.81 11.00
CA PHE A 248 5.75 4.79 9.91
C PHE A 248 5.47 6.21 10.41
N ALA A 249 4.46 6.39 11.27
CA ALA A 249 4.11 7.71 11.81
C ALA A 249 5.26 8.34 12.61
N LYS A 250 5.96 7.56 13.44
CA LYS A 250 7.15 7.99 14.16
C LYS A 250 8.30 8.32 13.21
N MET A 251 8.55 7.46 12.23
CA MET A 251 9.64 7.62 11.26
C MET A 251 9.57 8.93 10.48
N VAL A 252 8.36 9.39 10.16
CA VAL A 252 8.15 10.61 9.36
C VAL A 252 7.62 11.80 10.19
N GLY A 253 7.57 11.66 11.52
CA GLY A 253 7.18 12.73 12.44
C GLY A 253 5.72 13.17 12.36
N ILE A 254 4.78 12.26 12.10
CA ILE A 254 3.34 12.56 12.06
C ILE A 254 2.84 12.94 13.45
N LYS A 255 2.15 14.09 13.55
CA LYS A 255 1.56 14.59 14.79
C LYS A 255 0.03 14.46 14.83
N ARG A 256 -0.62 14.22 13.69
CA ARG A 256 -2.08 14.15 13.56
C ARG A 256 -2.54 12.99 12.69
N ALA A 257 -3.65 12.38 13.08
CA ALA A 257 -4.31 11.30 12.36
C ALA A 257 -5.82 11.53 12.20
N TYR A 258 -6.37 11.20 11.03
CA TYR A 258 -7.79 11.29 10.71
C TYR A 258 -8.37 9.90 10.43
N LEU A 259 -9.07 9.32 11.40
CA LEU A 259 -9.39 7.90 11.44
C LEU A 259 -10.89 7.61 11.28
N LYS A 260 -11.22 6.47 10.65
CA LYS A 260 -12.61 6.04 10.46
C LYS A 260 -13.28 5.68 11.80
N LYS A 261 -14.49 6.21 12.04
CA LYS A 261 -15.39 5.77 13.14
C LYS A 261 -15.84 4.30 13.02
N GLY A 262 -16.00 3.62 14.16
CA GLY A 262 -16.60 2.27 14.22
C GLY A 262 -15.78 1.15 13.57
N SER A 263 -14.45 1.25 13.57
CA SER A 263 -13.53 0.16 13.20
C SER A 263 -12.81 -0.36 14.46
N PRO A 264 -12.50 -1.67 14.56
CA PRO A 264 -11.75 -2.22 15.70
C PRO A 264 -10.29 -1.71 15.74
N SER A 265 -9.77 -1.18 14.63
CA SER A 265 -8.47 -0.51 14.61
C SER A 265 -8.59 1.00 14.77
N CYS A 266 -9.48 1.64 13.98
CA CYS A 266 -9.48 3.09 13.78
C CYS A 266 -10.50 3.85 14.63
N GLY A 267 -11.53 3.16 15.13
CA GLY A 267 -12.66 3.78 15.83
C GLY A 267 -12.38 4.11 17.30
N VAL A 268 -13.42 4.51 18.03
CA VAL A 268 -13.36 4.69 19.50
C VAL A 268 -12.93 3.38 20.15
N GLY A 269 -11.90 3.43 21.00
CA GLY A 269 -11.30 2.25 21.63
C GLY A 269 -10.53 1.33 20.68
N GLY A 270 -10.38 1.69 19.40
CA GLY A 270 -9.68 0.86 18.42
C GLY A 270 -8.18 0.75 18.72
N ILE A 271 -7.59 -0.42 18.40
CA ILE A 271 -6.21 -0.75 18.75
C ILE A 271 -5.21 0.29 18.20
N MET A 272 -5.31 0.61 16.91
CA MET A 272 -4.41 1.59 16.28
C MET A 272 -4.62 3.00 16.84
N ARG A 273 -5.88 3.40 17.07
CA ARG A 273 -6.17 4.70 17.69
C ARG A 273 -5.46 4.83 19.04
N LYS A 274 -5.63 3.85 19.93
CA LYS A 274 -5.03 3.86 21.27
C LYS A 274 -3.50 3.97 21.19
N MET A 275 -2.87 3.17 20.33
CA MET A 275 -1.41 3.20 20.13
C MET A 275 -0.90 4.55 19.62
N LEU A 276 -1.65 5.22 18.73
CA LEU A 276 -1.29 6.55 18.23
C LEU A 276 -1.43 7.62 19.34
N GLU A 277 -2.54 7.60 20.08
CA GLU A 277 -2.77 8.55 21.20
C GLU A 277 -1.73 8.39 22.31
N GLU A 278 -1.37 7.15 22.68
CA GLU A 278 -0.30 6.85 23.65
C GLU A 278 1.08 7.33 23.19
N ALA A 279 1.30 7.39 21.87
CA ALA A 279 2.51 7.95 21.28
C ALA A 279 2.47 9.49 21.10
N GLY A 280 1.45 10.16 21.64
CA GLY A 280 1.29 11.62 21.56
C GLY A 280 0.73 12.14 20.24
N ILE A 281 0.21 11.28 19.36
CA ILE A 281 -0.37 11.67 18.09
C ILE A 281 -1.84 12.05 18.30
N THR A 282 -2.22 13.26 17.88
CA THR A 282 -3.60 13.72 17.99
C THR A 282 -4.50 13.00 16.98
N VAL A 283 -5.53 12.29 17.47
CA VAL A 283 -6.47 11.53 16.63
C VAL A 283 -7.80 12.26 16.49
N HIS A 284 -8.22 12.49 15.24
CA HIS A 284 -9.54 12.99 14.86
C HIS A 284 -10.34 11.89 14.18
N LEU A 285 -11.63 11.78 14.49
CA LEU A 285 -12.50 10.78 13.87
C LEU A 285 -13.31 11.37 12.72
N LEU A 286 -13.24 10.70 11.56
CA LEU A 286 -14.07 10.93 10.38
C LEU A 286 -15.47 10.34 10.64
#